data_AF-E9HM09-F1
#
_entry.id   AF-E9HM09-F1
#
_cell.length_a   1.000
_cell.length_b   1.000
_cell.length_c   1.000
_cell.angle_alpha   90.00
_cell.angle_beta   90.00
_cell.angle_gamma   90.00
#
_symmetry.space_group_name_H-M   'P 1'
#
loop_
_entity.id
_entity.type
_entity.pdbx_description
1 polymer ?
#
loop_
_entity_poly.entity_id
_entity_poly.type
_entity_poly.pdbx_seq_one_letter_code
_entity_poly.pdbx_strand_id
1 'polypeptide(L)'
;MTKPTTTTHRVTKAINSSVDDYTGYSPPQNATNPVTIDRRTLSEFMAPIMQSFHQQFKQHIELQHENELAKKIRQMYCQVSVLHRLQAVTLSQTNGLLAASVLELPTCSRLQGLGQSLLLQECERVQVFVTASEKKCGYQPLTVYNNKNYTKGTDGWSIDPFSDCFWKSNLVNLNGKTYHSIQT
;
A
#
# COMPACT_ATOMS: atom_id res chain seq x y z
N MET A 1 -3.05 -5.34 11.55
CA MET A 1 -2.19 -5.61 10.37
C MET A 1 -1.53 -6.97 10.55
N THR A 2 -2.01 -7.98 9.84
CA THR A 2 -1.48 -9.36 9.87
C THR A 2 -0.15 -9.42 9.13
N LYS A 3 0.89 -9.90 9.80
CA LYS A 3 2.25 -10.05 9.25
C LYS A 3 2.22 -11.16 8.18
N PRO A 4 2.74 -10.97 6.96
CA PRO A 4 2.80 -12.04 5.99
C PRO A 4 3.82 -13.08 6.45
N THR A 5 3.33 -14.27 6.80
CA THR A 5 4.15 -15.44 7.10
C THR A 5 4.55 -16.09 5.77
N THR A 6 5.80 -15.88 5.35
CA THR A 6 6.35 -16.54 4.17
C THR A 6 6.96 -17.87 4.59
N THR A 7 6.30 -18.97 4.27
CA THR A 7 6.87 -20.32 4.43
C THR A 7 7.75 -20.63 3.22
N THR A 8 9.05 -20.43 3.36
CA THR A 8 10.03 -20.78 2.31
C THR A 8 10.44 -22.24 2.47
N HIS A 9 9.99 -23.10 1.56
CA HIS A 9 10.48 -24.47 1.48
C HIS A 9 11.89 -24.49 0.89
N ARG A 10 12.89 -24.81 1.72
CA ARG A 10 14.26 -25.06 1.27
C ARG A 10 14.32 -26.44 0.61
N VAL A 11 14.72 -26.48 -0.66
CA VAL A 11 15.04 -27.73 -1.35
C VAL A 11 16.25 -28.36 -0.65
N THR A 12 16.03 -29.40 0.15
CA THR A 12 17.08 -30.11 0.89
C THR A 12 17.77 -31.19 0.07
N LYS A 13 17.22 -31.53 -1.09
CA LYS A 13 17.90 -32.37 -2.09
C LYS A 13 17.69 -31.76 -3.46
N ALA A 14 18.76 -31.17 -4.00
CA ALA A 14 18.91 -31.14 -5.44
C ALA A 14 18.85 -32.60 -5.90
N ILE A 15 18.08 -32.90 -6.93
CA ILE A 15 18.34 -34.10 -7.72
C ILE A 15 19.74 -33.84 -8.27
N ASN A 16 20.75 -34.45 -7.65
CA ASN A 16 22.08 -34.51 -8.21
C ASN A 16 21.90 -34.95 -9.65
N SER A 17 22.32 -34.13 -10.61
CA SER A 17 22.66 -34.66 -11.92
C SER A 17 23.69 -35.74 -11.64
N SER A 18 23.27 -37.01 -11.63
CA SER A 18 24.17 -38.15 -11.55
C SER A 18 24.89 -38.25 -12.89
N VAL A 19 25.81 -37.33 -13.10
CA VAL A 19 27.07 -37.66 -13.74
C VAL A 19 27.82 -38.44 -12.65
N ASP A 20 28.31 -39.62 -13.00
CA ASP A 20 28.97 -40.63 -12.15
C ASP A 20 28.02 -41.72 -11.61
N ASP A 21 27.69 -42.69 -12.46
CA ASP A 21 28.22 -44.06 -12.31
C ASP A 21 27.97 -44.86 -13.60
N TYR A 22 28.89 -44.74 -14.56
CA TYR A 22 28.93 -45.60 -15.75
C TYR A 22 30.17 -46.51 -15.65
N THR A 23 30.36 -47.18 -14.51
CA THR A 23 31.44 -48.14 -14.32
C THR A 23 30.95 -49.35 -13.55
N GLY A 24 30.31 -50.31 -14.23
CA GLY A 24 29.97 -51.56 -13.56
C GLY A 24 29.06 -52.56 -14.29
N TYR A 25 28.93 -52.53 -15.62
CA TYR A 25 28.18 -53.57 -16.33
C TYR A 25 29.06 -54.32 -17.32
N SER A 26 29.59 -55.47 -16.87
CA SER A 26 30.15 -56.50 -17.75
C SER A 26 28.98 -57.37 -18.25
N PRO A 27 28.75 -57.48 -19.57
CA PRO A 27 27.65 -58.32 -20.06
C PRO A 27 28.01 -59.79 -19.91
N PRO A 28 27.14 -60.64 -19.34
CA PRO A 28 27.30 -62.08 -19.48
C PRO A 28 26.99 -62.43 -20.94
N GLN A 29 28.04 -62.84 -21.66
CA GLN A 29 27.88 -63.56 -22.91
C GLN A 29 27.39 -64.97 -22.55
N ASN A 30 26.12 -65.27 -22.82
CA ASN A 30 25.69 -66.48 -23.53
C ASN A 30 24.16 -66.64 -23.59
N ALA A 31 23.73 -67.11 -24.76
CA ALA A 31 22.43 -67.70 -25.10
C ALA A 31 21.22 -66.76 -25.25
N THR A 32 21.01 -66.35 -26.52
CA THR A 32 19.79 -66.58 -27.29
C THR A 32 18.46 -66.48 -26.53
N ASN A 33 17.84 -65.30 -26.58
CA ASN A 33 16.45 -65.05 -27.03
C ASN A 33 16.16 -63.55 -26.84
N PRO A 34 15.55 -62.85 -27.81
CA PRO A 34 15.12 -61.48 -27.56
C PRO A 34 14.07 -61.54 -26.44
N VAL A 35 14.39 -60.99 -25.26
CA VAL A 35 13.37 -60.72 -24.25
C VAL A 35 12.45 -59.68 -24.86
N THR A 36 11.35 -60.13 -25.45
CA THR A 36 10.23 -59.29 -25.82
C THR A 36 9.68 -58.74 -24.51
N ILE A 37 10.16 -57.56 -24.11
CA ILE A 37 9.52 -56.77 -23.06
C ILE A 37 8.09 -56.57 -23.55
N ASP A 38 7.12 -57.22 -22.88
CA ASP A 38 5.74 -57.11 -23.27
C ASP A 38 5.35 -55.62 -23.23
N ARG A 39 4.85 -55.10 -24.35
CA ARG A 39 4.54 -53.68 -24.52
C ARG A 39 3.60 -53.16 -23.42
N ARG A 40 2.81 -54.07 -22.83
CA ARG A 40 1.89 -53.82 -21.72
C ARG A 40 2.63 -53.52 -20.41
N THR A 41 3.65 -54.30 -20.05
CA THR A 41 4.40 -54.08 -18.80
C THR A 41 5.28 -52.83 -18.85
N LEU A 42 5.84 -52.50 -20.02
CA LEU A 42 6.54 -51.22 -20.22
C LEU A 42 5.59 -50.02 -20.14
N SER A 43 4.38 -50.15 -20.70
CA SER A 43 3.34 -49.12 -20.64
C SER A 43 2.83 -48.89 -19.21
N GLU A 44 2.65 -49.95 -18.43
CA GLU A 44 2.23 -49.86 -17.03
C GLU A 44 3.30 -49.19 -16.15
N PHE A 45 4.58 -49.43 -16.42
CA PHE A 45 5.67 -48.76 -15.71
C PHE A 45 5.84 -47.28 -16.10
N MET A 46 5.66 -46.94 -17.38
CA MET A 46 5.81 -45.56 -17.87
C MET A 46 4.61 -44.67 -17.57
N ALA A 47 3.40 -45.22 -17.42
CA ALA A 47 2.19 -44.47 -17.11
C ALA A 47 2.31 -43.54 -15.88
N PRO A 48 2.75 -43.99 -14.69
CA PRO A 48 2.90 -43.12 -13.53
C PRO A 48 4.00 -42.05 -13.72
N ILE A 49 5.06 -42.38 -14.46
CA ILE A 49 6.14 -41.44 -14.79
C ILE A 49 5.62 -40.31 -15.66
N MET A 50 4.91 -40.63 -16.75
CA MET A 50 4.32 -39.63 -17.65
C MET A 50 3.25 -38.79 -16.95
N GLN A 51 2.47 -39.40 -16.04
CA GLN A 51 1.51 -38.68 -15.20
C GLN A 51 2.22 -37.69 -14.26
N SER A 52 3.34 -38.07 -13.66
CA SER A 52 4.14 -37.18 -12.81
C SER A 52 4.72 -35.99 -13.58
N PHE A 53 5.21 -36.21 -14.81
CA PHE A 53 5.73 -35.13 -15.66
C PHE A 53 4.63 -34.15 -16.08
N HIS A 54 3.45 -34.66 -16.42
CA HIS A 54 2.30 -33.81 -16.72
C HIS A 54 1.86 -32.96 -15.53
N GLN A 55 1.85 -33.53 -14.33
CA GLN A 55 1.55 -32.79 -13.10
C GLN A 55 2.59 -31.72 -12.81
N GLN A 56 3.88 -32.03 -12.95
CA GLN A 56 4.96 -31.06 -12.78
C GLN A 56 4.88 -29.93 -13.82
N PHE A 57 4.56 -30.25 -15.07
CA PHE A 57 4.37 -29.25 -16.11
C PHE A 57 3.23 -28.30 -15.77
N LYS A 58 2.07 -28.83 -15.34
CA LYS A 58 0.94 -28.00 -14.90
C LYS A 58 1.32 -27.07 -13.76
N GLN A 59 1.93 -27.64 -12.71
CA GLN A 59 2.38 -26.87 -11.55
C GLN A 59 3.39 -25.78 -11.95
N HIS A 60 4.33 -26.09 -12.84
CA HIS A 60 5.30 -25.11 -13.32
C HIS A 60 4.65 -23.95 -14.06
N ILE A 61 3.71 -24.23 -14.97
CA ILE A 61 3.00 -23.18 -15.71
C ILE A 61 2.16 -22.31 -14.77
N GLU A 62 1.44 -22.93 -13.82
CA GLU A 62 0.67 -22.21 -12.80
C GLU A 62 1.59 -21.31 -11.94
N LEU A 63 2.70 -21.86 -11.44
CA LEU A 63 3.66 -21.10 -10.65
C LEU A 63 4.30 -19.95 -11.44
N GLN A 64 4.61 -20.15 -12.73
CA GLN A 64 5.13 -19.08 -13.58
C GLN A 64 4.11 -17.95 -13.70
N HIS A 65 2.85 -18.28 -13.96
CA HIS A 65 1.78 -17.29 -14.08
C HIS A 65 1.57 -16.51 -12.78
N GLU A 66 1.47 -17.22 -11.64
CA GLU A 66 1.30 -16.60 -10.32
C GLU A 66 2.48 -15.69 -9.95
N ASN A 67 3.71 -16.11 -10.24
CA ASN A 67 4.89 -15.29 -10.00
C ASN A 67 4.93 -14.03 -10.88
N GLU A 68 4.56 -14.16 -12.15
CA GLU A 68 4.49 -13.01 -13.06
C GLU A 68 3.40 -12.02 -12.61
N LEU A 69 2.22 -12.52 -12.26
CA LEU A 69 1.13 -11.71 -11.74
C LEU A 69 1.56 -10.98 -10.46
N ALA A 70 2.14 -11.71 -9.51
CA ALA A 70 2.60 -11.13 -8.25
C ALA A 70 3.72 -10.10 -8.47
N LYS A 71 4.55 -10.25 -9.51
CA LYS A 71 5.54 -9.24 -9.91
C LYS A 71 4.86 -7.97 -10.45
N LYS A 72 3.88 -8.12 -11.34
CA LYS A 72 3.12 -6.99 -11.92
C LYS A 72 2.36 -6.21 -10.85
N ILE A 73 1.71 -6.91 -9.93
CA ILE A 73 0.98 -6.30 -8.82
C ILE A 73 1.94 -5.46 -7.96
N ARG A 74 3.09 -6.02 -7.55
CA ARG A 74 4.10 -5.28 -6.77
C ARG A 74 4.62 -4.04 -7.51
N GLN A 75 4.84 -4.14 -8.81
CA GLN A 75 5.27 -3.01 -9.64
C GLN A 75 4.20 -1.91 -9.68
N MET A 76 2.93 -2.29 -9.86
CA MET A 76 1.82 -1.34 -9.84
C MET A 76 1.70 -0.65 -8.47
N TYR A 77 1.77 -1.38 -7.36
CA TYR A 77 1.76 -0.79 -6.02
C TYR A 77 2.91 0.18 -5.79
N CYS A 78 4.11 -0.12 -6.30
CA CYS A 78 5.24 0.80 -6.24
C CYS A 78 4.96 2.11 -7.00
N GLN A 79 4.41 2.03 -8.21
CA GLN A 79 4.02 3.21 -8.98
C GLN A 79 2.95 4.04 -8.29
N VAL A 80 1.92 3.39 -7.74
CA VAL A 80 0.86 4.05 -6.96
C VAL A 80 1.44 4.74 -5.73
N SER A 81 2.37 4.10 -5.01
CA SER A 81 3.04 4.71 -3.86
C SER A 81 3.81 5.99 -4.23
N VAL A 82 4.51 5.99 -5.37
CA VAL A 82 5.20 7.18 -5.89
C VAL A 82 4.21 8.29 -6.23
N LEU A 83 3.07 7.93 -6.85
CA LEU A 83 2.02 8.90 -7.18
C LEU A 83 1.43 9.56 -5.92
N HIS A 84 1.07 8.77 -4.90
CA HIS A 84 0.56 9.30 -3.63
C HIS A 84 1.57 10.24 -2.97
N ARG A 85 2.87 9.90 -3.00
CA ARG A 85 3.92 10.78 -2.48
C ARG A 85 3.98 12.11 -3.22
N LEU A 86 3.98 12.09 -4.56
CA LEU A 86 4.02 13.31 -5.37
C LEU A 86 2.77 14.17 -5.14
N GLN A 87 1.59 13.55 -5.10
CA GLN A 87 0.34 14.22 -4.80
C GLN A 87 0.36 14.89 -3.43
N ALA A 88 0.85 14.19 -2.39
CA ALA A 88 1.00 14.76 -1.05
C ALA A 88 1.95 15.96 -1.03
N VAL A 89 3.08 15.89 -1.74
CA VAL A 89 4.03 17.01 -1.87
C VAL A 89 3.36 18.22 -2.54
N THR A 90 2.67 18.04 -3.67
CA THR A 90 1.97 19.13 -4.35
C THR A 90 0.89 19.76 -3.48
N LEU A 91 0.07 18.95 -2.82
CA LEU A 91 -1.00 19.43 -1.95
C LEU A 91 -0.46 20.14 -0.70
N SER A 92 0.70 19.70 -0.17
CA SER A 92 1.27 20.29 1.04
C SER A 92 1.64 21.78 0.87
N GLN A 93 1.81 22.24 -0.38
CA GLN A 93 2.08 23.64 -0.69
C GLN A 93 0.86 24.54 -0.50
N THR A 94 -0.36 23.99 -0.66
CA THR A 94 -1.61 24.76 -0.53
C THR A 94 -2.33 24.45 0.77
N ASN A 95 -2.41 23.17 1.15
CA ASN A 95 -3.09 22.71 2.35
C ASN A 95 -2.44 21.42 2.89
N GLY A 96 -1.72 21.55 4.00
CA GLY A 96 -1.04 20.43 4.64
C GLY A 96 -1.96 19.38 5.28
N LEU A 97 -3.18 19.75 5.68
CA LEU A 97 -4.17 18.80 6.20
C LEU A 97 -4.76 17.95 5.06
N LEU A 98 -5.03 18.58 3.92
CA LEU A 98 -5.47 17.87 2.72
C LEU A 98 -4.37 16.95 2.17
N ALA A 99 -3.11 17.39 2.23
CA ALA A 99 -1.99 16.53 1.87
C ALA A 99 -1.89 15.29 2.78
N ALA A 100 -2.19 15.44 4.06
CA ALA A 100 -2.15 14.34 5.02
C ALA A 100 -3.26 13.30 4.76
N SER A 101 -4.44 13.73 4.31
CA SER A 101 -5.54 12.81 4.00
C SER A 101 -5.25 11.91 2.80
N VAL A 102 -4.44 12.36 1.84
CA VAL A 102 -3.99 11.54 0.69
C VAL A 102 -3.09 10.38 1.11
N LEU A 103 -2.37 10.54 2.22
CA LEU A 103 -1.54 9.48 2.81
C LEU A 103 -2.26 8.73 3.94
N GLU A 104 -3.58 8.91 4.07
CA GLU A 104 -4.42 8.28 5.10
C GLU A 104 -3.88 8.51 6.53
N LEU A 105 -3.24 9.66 6.75
CA LEU A 105 -2.72 10.02 8.06
C LEU A 105 -3.87 10.38 9.02
N PRO A 106 -3.64 10.30 10.34
CA PRO A 106 -4.63 10.69 11.33
C PRO A 106 -5.20 12.09 11.05
N THR A 107 -6.48 12.31 11.38
CA THR A 107 -7.23 13.54 10.98
C THR A 107 -6.65 14.86 11.50
N CYS A 108 -5.65 14.84 12.38
CA CYS A 108 -4.98 16.01 12.92
C CYS A 108 -3.51 16.05 12.49
N SER A 109 -3.17 15.48 11.34
CA SER A 109 -1.82 15.52 10.78
C SER A 109 -1.76 16.59 9.69
N ARG A 110 -0.74 17.44 9.72
CA ARG A 110 -0.44 18.43 8.68
C ARG A 110 0.90 18.08 8.05
N LEU A 111 0.94 18.01 6.73
CA LEU A 111 2.17 17.87 5.98
C LEU A 111 2.66 19.22 5.48
N GLN A 112 3.94 19.51 5.67
CA GLN A 112 4.61 20.67 5.10
C GLN A 112 5.68 20.20 4.11
N GLY A 113 5.59 20.66 2.86
CA GLY A 113 6.56 20.35 1.82
C GLY A 113 7.88 21.10 2.04
N LEU A 114 8.98 20.37 2.12
CA LEU A 114 10.36 20.88 2.15
C LEU A 114 11.09 20.36 0.91
N GLY A 115 10.72 20.89 -0.26
CA GLY A 115 11.26 20.41 -1.55
C GLY A 115 10.83 18.96 -1.82
N GLN A 116 11.77 18.01 -1.68
CA GLN A 116 11.52 16.58 -1.91
C GLN A 116 11.11 15.79 -0.65
N SER A 117 11.21 16.42 0.53
CA SER A 117 10.81 15.82 1.81
C SER A 117 9.51 16.44 2.33
N LEU A 118 8.87 15.72 3.24
CA LEU A 118 7.64 16.14 3.92
C LEU A 118 7.92 16.19 5.42
N LEU A 119 7.55 17.28 6.06
CA LEU A 119 7.54 17.41 7.50
C LEU A 119 6.14 17.08 8.00
N LEU A 120 6.03 16.07 8.85
CA LEU A 120 4.79 15.68 9.51
C LEU A 120 4.65 16.48 10.82
N GLN A 121 3.60 17.28 10.91
CA GLN A 121 3.20 17.96 12.13
C GLN A 121 1.96 17.26 12.68
N GLU A 122 2.05 16.76 13.90
CA GLU A 122 0.88 16.27 14.63
C GLU A 122 0.24 17.45 15.36
N CYS A 123 -1.09 17.52 15.29
CA CYS A 123 -1.89 18.54 15.94
C CYS A 123 -2.72 17.92 17.06
N GLU A 124 -3.01 18.74 18.07
CA GLU A 124 -3.90 18.38 19.16
C GLU A 124 -5.35 18.64 18.75
N ARG A 125 -6.24 17.67 19.01
CA ARG A 125 -7.68 17.88 18.83
C ARG A 125 -8.23 18.65 20.02
N VAL A 126 -8.54 19.92 19.81
CA VAL A 126 -9.16 20.78 20.80
C VAL A 126 -10.63 21.01 20.44
N GLN A 127 -11.53 20.87 21.42
CA GLN A 127 -12.91 21.31 21.29
C GLN A 127 -13.01 22.76 21.71
N VAL A 128 -13.55 23.60 20.84
CA VAL A 128 -13.72 25.02 21.10
C VAL A 128 -15.13 25.48 20.72
N PHE A 129 -15.65 26.44 21.47
CA PHE A 129 -16.94 27.06 21.18
C PHE A 129 -16.72 28.28 20.28
N VAL A 130 -17.32 28.23 19.09
CA VAL A 130 -17.26 29.32 18.13
C VAL A 130 -18.47 30.21 18.34
N THR A 131 -18.21 31.48 18.61
CA THR A 131 -19.21 32.55 18.74
C THR A 131 -19.03 33.56 17.61
N ALA A 132 -20.02 34.42 17.38
CA ALA A 132 -19.89 35.50 16.41
C ALA A 132 -19.69 36.84 17.14
N SER A 133 -18.68 37.61 16.72
CA SER A 133 -18.44 38.97 17.22
C SER A 133 -18.56 39.97 16.08
N GLU A 134 -19.38 41.00 16.28
CA GLU A 134 -19.52 42.07 15.31
C GLU A 134 -18.29 42.98 15.31
N LYS A 135 -17.66 43.14 14.13
CA LYS A 135 -16.50 44.00 13.90
C LYS A 135 -16.77 44.92 12.70
N LYS A 136 -15.84 45.83 12.40
CA LYS A 136 -15.95 46.82 11.31
C LYS A 136 -16.25 46.22 9.92
N CYS A 137 -15.97 44.95 9.74
CA CYS A 137 -16.11 44.18 8.50
C CYS A 137 -17.22 43.11 8.58
N GLY A 138 -18.09 43.20 9.57
CA GLY A 138 -19.19 42.26 9.80
C GLY A 138 -18.91 41.27 10.93
N TYR A 139 -19.73 40.22 10.99
CA TYR A 139 -19.64 39.17 12.00
C TYR A 139 -18.45 38.24 11.74
N GLN A 140 -17.50 38.26 12.65
CA GLN A 140 -16.30 37.43 12.63
C GLN A 140 -16.44 36.28 13.63
N PRO A 141 -16.01 35.06 13.28
CA PRO A 141 -15.98 33.95 14.22
C PRO A 141 -14.91 34.19 15.28
N LEU A 142 -15.33 34.14 16.54
CA LEU A 142 -14.51 34.31 17.72
C LEU A 142 -14.57 33.02 18.55
N THR A 143 -13.41 32.50 18.90
CA THR A 143 -13.29 31.34 19.78
C THR A 143 -12.29 31.65 20.89
N VAL A 144 -12.63 31.28 22.12
CA VAL A 144 -11.75 31.48 23.27
C VAL A 144 -11.07 30.15 23.57
N TYR A 145 -9.75 30.14 23.53
CA TYR A 145 -8.92 28.97 23.89
C TYR A 145 -7.76 29.43 24.77
N ASN A 146 -7.50 28.74 25.89
CA ASN A 146 -6.47 29.10 26.86
C ASN A 146 -6.49 30.59 27.25
N ASN A 147 -7.68 31.13 27.53
CA ASN A 147 -7.93 32.53 27.90
C ASN A 147 -7.46 33.58 26.87
N LYS A 148 -7.29 33.17 25.61
CA LYS A 148 -6.93 34.05 24.49
C LYS A 148 -7.99 33.96 23.40
N ASN A 149 -8.13 35.05 22.66
CA ASN A 149 -9.05 35.17 21.55
C ASN A 149 -8.40 34.65 20.28
N TYR A 150 -9.05 33.69 19.65
CA TYR A 150 -8.68 33.10 18.37
C TYR A 150 -9.85 33.22 17.39
N THR A 151 -9.57 33.04 16.12
CA THR A 151 -10.56 32.90 15.07
C THR A 151 -10.38 31.54 14.39
N LYS A 152 -11.41 31.08 13.68
CA LYS A 152 -11.27 29.86 12.88
C LYS A 152 -10.48 30.18 11.61
N GLY A 153 -9.46 29.37 11.30
CA GLY A 153 -8.70 29.48 10.06
C GLY A 153 -9.56 29.26 8.82
N THR A 154 -9.14 29.81 7.67
CA THR A 154 -9.88 29.68 6.40
C THR A 154 -9.97 28.25 5.88
N ASP A 155 -9.08 27.38 6.35
CA ASP A 155 -9.09 25.94 6.14
C ASP A 155 -10.27 25.25 6.83
N GLY A 156 -10.87 25.89 7.83
CA GLY A 156 -12.01 25.39 8.60
C GLY A 156 -11.64 24.31 9.62
N TRP A 157 -10.34 24.04 9.85
CA TRP A 157 -9.87 23.06 10.82
C TRP A 157 -9.00 23.70 11.89
N SER A 158 -8.09 24.60 11.51
CA SER A 158 -7.18 25.29 12.43
C SER A 158 -7.83 26.46 13.21
N ILE A 159 -7.16 26.88 14.29
CA ILE A 159 -7.44 28.14 15.00
C ILE A 159 -6.25 29.08 14.79
N ASP A 160 -6.54 30.31 14.40
CA ASP A 160 -5.54 31.35 14.16
C ASP A 160 -5.73 32.51 15.15
N PRO A 161 -4.69 33.30 15.45
CA PRO A 161 -4.83 34.49 16.29
C PRO A 161 -5.94 35.40 15.76
N PHE A 162 -6.81 35.87 16.66
CA PHE A 162 -7.93 36.72 16.25
C PHE A 162 -7.44 38.02 15.61
N SER A 163 -7.98 38.35 14.44
CA SER A 163 -7.75 39.64 13.78
C SER A 163 -9.07 40.22 13.27
N ASP A 164 -9.16 41.55 13.34
CA ASP A 164 -10.27 42.26 12.74
C ASP A 164 -10.19 42.06 11.22
N CYS A 165 -11.25 41.47 10.65
CA CYS A 165 -11.40 41.22 9.21
C CYS A 165 -10.59 40.05 8.65
N PHE A 166 -10.32 39.03 9.47
CA PHE A 166 -9.75 37.77 9.01
C PHE A 166 -10.59 37.13 7.90
N TRP A 167 -11.90 36.99 8.14
CA TRP A 167 -12.85 36.52 7.13
C TRP A 167 -13.32 37.71 6.29
N LYS A 168 -13.12 37.63 4.97
CA LYS A 168 -13.60 38.64 4.02
C LYS A 168 -15.10 38.54 3.74
N SER A 169 -15.70 37.40 4.04
CA SER A 169 -17.11 37.10 3.80
C SER A 169 -17.80 36.71 5.10
N ASN A 170 -19.11 36.92 5.19
CA ASN A 170 -19.95 36.42 6.29
C ASN A 170 -20.18 34.90 6.25
N LEU A 171 -19.44 34.17 5.41
CA LEU A 171 -19.48 32.72 5.32
C LEU A 171 -18.22 32.17 5.99
N VAL A 172 -18.41 31.31 6.99
CA VAL A 172 -17.33 30.69 7.77
C VAL A 172 -17.36 29.19 7.52
N ASN A 173 -16.20 28.60 7.24
CA ASN A 173 -16.05 27.15 7.15
C ASN A 173 -15.73 26.57 8.53
N LEU A 174 -16.61 25.70 9.05
CA LEU A 174 -16.36 24.92 10.25
C LEU A 174 -16.32 23.44 9.88
N ASN A 175 -15.13 22.84 9.93
CA ASN A 175 -14.85 21.43 9.65
C ASN A 175 -15.41 20.94 8.30
N GLY A 176 -15.29 21.77 7.26
CA GLY A 176 -15.75 21.46 5.90
C GLY A 176 -17.20 21.83 5.62
N LYS A 177 -17.93 22.40 6.59
CA LYS A 177 -19.30 22.91 6.40
C LYS A 177 -19.31 24.42 6.46
N THR A 178 -19.98 25.05 5.49
CA THR A 178 -20.12 26.50 5.42
C THR A 178 -21.33 26.95 6.23
N TYR A 179 -21.12 27.90 7.14
CA TYR A 179 -22.15 28.53 7.94
C TYR A 179 -22.18 30.03 7.68
N HIS A 180 -23.37 30.62 7.73
CA HIS A 180 -23.50 32.07 7.74
C HIS A 180 -23.17 32.57 9.15
N SER A 181 -22.26 33.54 9.29
CA SER A 181 -21.90 34.14 10.59
C SER A 181 -23.01 35.01 11.20
N ILE A 182 -24.20 35.00 10.58
CA ILE A 182 -25.41 35.64 11.09
C ILE A 182 -26.31 34.52 11.61
N GLN A 183 -26.02 33.98 12.80
CA GLN A 183 -27.09 33.62 13.73
C GLN A 183 -26.55 33.36 15.13
N THR A 184 -27.12 34.16 16.02
CA THR A 184 -27.29 34.06 17.48
C THR A 184 -27.28 32.66 18.04
#